data_AF-A0A067QYF3-F1
#
_entry.id   AF-A0A067QYF3-F1
#
_cell.length_a   1.000
_cell.length_b   1.000
_cell.length_c   1.000
_cell.angle_alpha   90.00
_cell.angle_beta   90.00
_cell.angle_gamma   90.00
#
_symmetry.space_group_name_H-M   'P 1'
#
loop_
_entity.id
_entity.type
_entity.pdbx_description
1 polymer ?
#
loop_
_entity_poly.entity_id
_entity_poly.type
_entity_poly.pdbx_seq_one_letter_code
_entity_poly.pdbx_strand_id
1 'polypeptide(L)'
;MWLQCAFCGVQVGHWEERDDPFTDHQRWAPFCGFVRGLPVGNIPINSDGHPEKQESRDYVCGPSLEFRPNSGSEQAVSSGVHHNLLTPEELQKHGINQSCGPMHPSHNT
;
A
#
# COMPACT_ATOMS: atom_id res chain seq x y z
N MET A 1 -26.03 15.19 -21.18
CA MET A 1 -24.80 14.50 -20.73
C MET A 1 -25.15 13.63 -19.54
N TRP A 2 -24.59 12.42 -19.43
CA TRP A 2 -24.75 11.52 -18.27
C TRP A 2 -23.40 11.30 -17.60
N LEU A 3 -23.39 11.19 -16.27
CA LEU A 3 -22.22 10.90 -15.45
C LEU A 3 -22.52 9.75 -14.50
N GLN A 4 -21.56 8.85 -14.33
CA GLN A 4 -21.69 7.71 -13.44
C GLN A 4 -20.78 7.87 -12.21
N CYS A 5 -21.31 7.60 -11.03
CA CYS A 5 -20.50 7.51 -9.82
C CYS A 5 -19.58 6.29 -9.84
N ALA A 6 -18.29 6.49 -9.57
CA ALA A 6 -17.31 5.40 -9.48
C ALA A 6 -17.53 4.46 -8.28
N PHE A 7 -18.22 4.92 -7.23
CA PHE A 7 -18.33 4.20 -5.96
C PHE A 7 -19.65 3.44 -5.78
N CYS A 8 -20.75 3.94 -6.36
CA CYS A 8 -22.07 3.30 -6.26
C CYS A 8 -22.72 2.99 -7.61
N GLY A 9 -22.13 3.42 -8.74
CA GLY A 9 -22.64 3.14 -10.08
C GLY A 9 -23.89 3.92 -10.49
N VAL A 10 -24.44 4.82 -9.66
CA VAL A 10 -25.59 5.65 -10.05
C VAL A 10 -25.23 6.51 -11.26
N GLN A 11 -26.13 6.57 -12.24
CA GLN A 11 -26.01 7.43 -13.41
C GLN A 11 -26.96 8.61 -13.27
N VAL A 12 -26.42 9.83 -13.30
CA VAL A 12 -27.20 11.07 -13.22
C VAL A 12 -26.88 11.90 -14.45
N GLY A 13 -27.91 12.48 -15.07
CA GLY A 13 -27.78 13.25 -16.29
C GLY A 13 -28.86 14.31 -16.40
N HIS A 14 -29.00 14.90 -17.59
CA HIS A 14 -29.92 16.03 -17.84
C HIS A 14 -29.67 17.24 -16.94
N TRP A 15 -28.41 17.45 -16.55
CA TRP A 15 -27.97 18.58 -15.71
C TRP A 15 -28.44 19.94 -16.24
N GLU A 16 -29.10 20.69 -15.37
CA GLU A 16 -29.45 22.10 -15.55
C GLU A 16 -28.47 23.01 -14.79
N GLU A 17 -28.45 24.30 -15.13
CA GLU A 17 -27.50 25.29 -14.54
C GLU A 17 -27.65 25.46 -13.02
N ARG A 18 -28.77 25.00 -12.46
CA ARG A 18 -29.10 25.12 -11.03
C ARG A 18 -28.93 23.83 -10.25
N ASP A 19 -28.55 22.74 -10.91
CA ASP A 19 -28.38 21.45 -10.27
C ASP A 19 -27.10 21.40 -9.44
N ASP A 20 -27.17 20.75 -8.28
CA ASP A 20 -26.02 20.53 -7.41
C ASP A 20 -25.64 19.05 -7.47
N PRO A 21 -24.45 18.70 -7.98
CA PRO A 21 -24.03 17.32 -8.15
C PRO A 21 -24.10 16.48 -6.86
N PHE A 22 -23.81 17.09 -5.71
CA PHE A 22 -23.86 16.38 -4.43
C PHE A 22 -25.31 16.09 -4.01
N THR A 23 -26.18 17.09 -4.08
CA THR A 23 -27.59 17.00 -3.71
C THR A 23 -28.33 16.00 -4.60
N ASP A 24 -28.14 16.07 -5.92
CA ASP A 24 -28.77 15.12 -6.83
C ASP A 24 -28.24 13.71 -6.63
N HIS A 25 -26.93 13.55 -6.43
CA HIS A 25 -26.36 12.25 -6.10
C HIS A 25 -26.96 11.67 -4.82
N GLN A 26 -27.05 12.47 -3.75
CA GLN A 26 -27.64 12.05 -2.47
C GLN A 26 -29.12 11.67 -2.64
N ARG A 27 -29.87 12.40 -3.46
CA ARG A 27 -31.27 12.12 -3.78
C ARG A 27 -31.44 10.78 -4.49
N TRP A 28 -30.61 10.48 -5.48
CA TRP A 28 -30.74 9.27 -6.30
C TRP A 28 -30.04 8.04 -5.72
N ALA A 29 -29.01 8.22 -4.89
CA ALA A 29 -28.25 7.15 -4.25
C ALA A 29 -27.92 7.50 -2.78
N PRO A 30 -28.93 7.55 -1.89
CA PRO A 30 -28.75 7.99 -0.49
C PRO A 30 -27.83 7.07 0.33
N PHE A 31 -27.60 5.84 -0.13
CA PHE A 31 -26.73 4.87 0.52
C PHE A 31 -25.30 4.84 -0.02
N CYS A 32 -24.96 5.72 -0.99
CA CYS A 32 -23.61 5.80 -1.54
C CYS A 32 -22.57 6.03 -0.43
N GLY A 33 -21.57 5.15 -0.34
CA GLY A 33 -20.53 5.26 0.69
C GLY A 33 -19.76 6.58 0.58
N PHE A 34 -19.49 7.04 -0.64
CA PHE A 34 -18.80 8.32 -0.87
C PHE A 34 -19.57 9.51 -0.31
N VAL A 35 -20.86 9.65 -0.66
CA VAL A 35 -21.72 10.73 -0.16
C VAL A 35 -21.89 10.68 1.36
N ARG A 36 -21.89 9.48 1.94
CA ARG A 36 -21.97 9.28 3.40
C ARG A 36 -20.64 9.47 4.14
N GLY A 37 -19.56 9.81 3.44
CA GLY A 37 -18.22 9.96 4.03
C GLY A 37 -17.61 8.66 4.54
N LEU A 38 -18.04 7.50 4.02
CA LEU A 38 -17.44 6.20 4.34
C LEU A 38 -16.12 6.01 3.59
N PRO A 39 -15.18 5.22 4.13
CA PRO A 39 -13.93 4.91 3.44
C PRO A 39 -14.22 4.03 2.20
N VAL A 40 -14.25 4.65 1.04
CA VAL A 40 -14.46 3.99 -0.28
C VAL A 40 -13.21 3.97 -1.16
N GLY A 41 -12.05 4.35 -0.59
CA GLY A 41 -10.80 4.45 -1.32
C GLY A 41 -10.71 5.68 -2.25
N ASN A 42 -11.52 6.71 -2.00
CA ASN A 42 -11.37 7.99 -2.70
C ASN A 42 -10.03 8.64 -2.32
N ILE A 43 -9.26 9.07 -3.33
CA ILE A 43 -8.04 9.87 -3.16
C ILE A 43 -8.41 11.29 -3.61
N PRO A 44 -8.70 12.23 -2.70
CA PRO A 44 -9.09 13.59 -3.08
C PRO A 44 -7.93 14.30 -3.77
N ILE A 45 -8.27 15.24 -4.66
CA ILE A 45 -7.30 16.05 -5.40
C ILE A 45 -7.39 17.48 -4.87
N ASN A 46 -6.24 18.04 -4.51
CA ASN A 46 -6.12 19.42 -4.05
C ASN A 46 -6.36 20.42 -5.19
N SER A 47 -6.53 21.70 -4.84
CA SER A 47 -6.63 22.80 -5.80
C SER A 47 -5.44 22.88 -6.75
N ASP A 48 -4.26 22.41 -6.32
CA ASP A 48 -3.03 22.36 -7.11
C ASP A 48 -2.99 21.17 -8.10
N GLY A 49 -4.07 20.37 -8.19
CA GLY A 49 -4.16 19.22 -9.08
C GLY A 49 -3.39 17.98 -8.60
N HIS A 50 -2.75 18.06 -7.43
CA HIS A 50 -2.07 16.93 -6.81
C HIS A 50 -2.99 16.16 -5.86
N PRO A 51 -2.86 14.83 -5.76
CA PRO A 51 -3.59 14.08 -4.75
C PRO A 51 -3.27 14.64 -3.37
N GLU A 52 -4.31 14.85 -2.57
CA GLU A 52 -4.17 15.25 -1.18
C GLU A 52 -3.30 14.20 -0.50
N LYS A 53 -2.14 14.63 0.01
CA LYS A 53 -1.34 13.80 0.90
C LYS A 53 -2.14 13.67 2.19
N GLN A 54 -3.05 12.70 2.21
CA GLN A 54 -3.61 12.25 3.46
C GLN A 54 -2.42 11.77 4.27
N GLU A 55 -2.05 12.52 5.32
CA GLU A 55 -1.05 12.10 6.28
C GLU A 55 -1.56 10.79 6.87
N SER A 56 -1.13 9.68 6.28
CA SER A 56 -1.45 8.35 6.75
C SER A 56 -0.81 8.21 8.11
N ARG A 57 -1.56 8.52 9.18
CA ARG A 57 -1.16 8.21 10.55
C ARG A 57 -1.09 6.69 10.78
N ASP A 58 -1.52 5.91 9.81
CA ASP A 58 -1.39 4.46 9.77
C ASP A 58 -0.42 4.04 8.66
N TYR A 59 0.85 4.44 8.78
CA TYR A 59 1.90 3.58 8.27
C TYR A 59 1.78 2.23 9.01
N VAL A 60 2.00 1.12 8.32
CA VAL A 60 1.99 -0.25 8.90
C VAL A 60 2.95 -0.38 10.11
N CYS A 61 3.84 0.58 10.32
CA CYS A 61 4.47 0.84 11.59
C CYS A 61 3.75 2.00 12.29
N GLY A 62 2.96 1.71 13.32
CA GLY A 62 2.20 2.69 14.09
C GLY A 62 3.08 3.79 14.75
N PRO A 63 2.46 4.74 15.47
CA PRO A 63 3.10 6.00 15.91
C PRO A 63 4.18 5.86 17.00
N SER A 64 4.58 4.64 17.37
CA SER A 64 5.69 4.41 18.28
C SER A 64 6.87 3.90 17.44
N LEU A 65 7.76 4.83 17.05
CA LEU A 65 9.10 4.50 16.59
C LEU A 65 9.86 3.85 17.76
N GLU A 66 9.55 2.60 18.08
CA GLU A 66 10.46 1.76 18.83
C GLU A 66 11.62 1.44 17.89
N PHE A 67 12.70 2.19 18.04
CA PHE A 67 13.95 1.94 17.35
C PHE A 67 14.43 0.53 17.73
N ARG A 68 14.17 -0.46 16.88
CA ARG A 68 14.80 -1.77 16.97
C ARG A 68 16.22 -1.61 16.43
N PRO A 69 17.25 -1.63 17.29
CA PRO A 69 18.63 -1.31 16.88
C PRO A 69 19.19 -2.30 15.84
N ASN A 70 18.53 -3.46 15.67
CA ASN A 70 18.95 -4.54 14.78
C ASN A 70 18.12 -4.62 13.49
N SER A 71 17.27 -3.63 13.19
CA SER A 71 16.40 -3.60 12.01
C SER A 71 16.93 -2.69 10.90
N GLY A 72 18.25 -2.47 10.85
CA GLY A 72 18.91 -1.77 9.75
C GLY A 72 18.94 -2.58 8.45
N SER A 73 19.18 -1.91 7.32
CA SER A 73 19.40 -2.57 6.03
C SER A 73 20.63 -3.48 6.10
N GLU A 74 20.63 -4.56 5.30
CA GLU A 74 21.72 -5.54 5.20
C GLU A 74 23.09 -4.93 4.83
N GLN A 75 23.13 -3.67 4.43
CA GLN A 75 24.37 -2.94 4.11
C GLN A 75 25.06 -2.34 5.34
N ALA A 76 24.42 -2.32 6.53
CA ALA A 76 25.00 -1.77 7.76
C ALA A 76 25.81 -2.80 8.58
N VAL A 77 25.75 -4.10 8.26
CA VAL A 77 26.43 -5.15 9.07
C VAL A 77 27.93 -5.29 8.81
N SER A 78 28.50 -4.57 7.85
CA SER A 78 29.95 -4.66 7.57
C SER A 78 30.84 -3.84 8.51
N SER A 79 30.29 -3.22 9.56
CA SER A 79 31.11 -2.49 10.53
C SER A 79 30.58 -2.68 11.95
N GLY A 80 31.03 -3.78 12.57
CA GLY A 80 31.23 -3.79 14.01
C GLY A 80 30.23 -4.56 14.86
N VAL A 81 29.93 -5.82 14.54
CA VAL A 81 29.69 -6.83 15.58
C VAL A 81 30.34 -8.12 15.10
N HIS A 82 31.38 -8.58 15.78
CA HIS A 82 31.88 -9.94 15.58
C HIS A 82 30.85 -10.89 16.22
N HIS A 83 29.73 -11.12 15.54
CA HIS A 83 28.90 -12.27 15.89
C HIS A 83 29.79 -13.50 15.70
N ASN A 84 29.82 -14.38 16.70
CA ASN A 84 30.43 -15.70 16.56
C ASN A 84 29.65 -16.45 15.49
N LEU A 85 29.97 -16.16 14.23
CA LEU A 85 29.49 -16.89 13.09
C LEU A 85 30.05 -18.30 13.26
N LEU A 86 29.15 -19.21 13.66
CA LEU A 86 29.44 -20.63 13.68
C LEU A 86 30.02 -20.99 12.32
N THR A 87 31.11 -21.75 12.32
CA THR A 87 31.73 -22.13 11.06
C THR A 87 30.73 -22.95 10.23
N PRO A 88 30.89 -23.01 8.89
CA PRO A 88 30.02 -23.84 8.05
C PRO A 88 29.90 -25.29 8.55
N GLU A 89 30.95 -25.83 9.17
CA GLU A 89 30.97 -27.16 9.78
C GLU A 89 30.10 -27.26 11.04
N GLU A 90 30.03 -26.20 11.85
CA GLU A 90 29.18 -26.14 13.05
C GLU A 90 27.70 -25.99 12.71
N LEU A 91 27.38 -25.28 11.62
CA LEU A 91 26.03 -25.18 11.10
C LEU A 91 25.51 -26.54 10.59
N GLN A 92 26.40 -27.33 10.00
CA GLN A 92 26.06 -28.66 9.50
C GLN A 92 25.66 -29.63 10.62
N LYS A 93 26.26 -29.50 11.81
CA LYS A 93 25.88 -30.27 13.03
C LYS A 93 24.45 -29.99 13.48
N HIS A 94 23.91 -28.83 13.13
CA HIS A 94 22.54 -28.42 13.45
C HIS A 94 21.56 -28.68 12.28
N GLY A 95 21.98 -29.44 11.26
CA GLY A 95 21.16 -29.79 10.11
C GLY A 95 21.01 -28.67 9.06
N ILE A 96 21.76 -27.58 9.21
CA ILE A 96 21.74 -26.44 8.30
C ILE A 96 22.81 -26.68 7.23
N ASN A 97 22.39 -27.22 6.09
CA ASN A 97 23.26 -27.47 4.94
C ASN A 97 23.19 -26.30 3.95
N GLN A 98 24.28 -26.04 3.23
CA GLN A 98 24.26 -25.08 2.13
C GLN A 98 23.27 -25.55 1.05
N SER A 99 22.31 -24.70 0.72
CA SER A 99 21.32 -24.99 -0.32
C SER A 99 21.97 -24.84 -1.70
N CYS A 100 22.09 -25.93 -2.46
CA CYS A 100 22.31 -25.84 -3.89
C CYS A 100 21.02 -25.32 -4.55
N GLY A 101 21.08 -24.17 -5.20
CA GLY A 101 20.00 -23.69 -6.05
C GLY A 101 19.73 -24.65 -7.21
N PRO A 102 18.52 -24.68 -7.78
CA PRO A 102 18.21 -25.53 -8.92
C PRO A 102 19.12 -25.16 -10.11
N MET A 103 19.83 -26.15 -10.66
CA MET A 103 20.64 -25.95 -11.86
C MET A 103 19.71 -25.87 -13.08
N HIS A 104 19.57 -24.69 -13.67
CA HIS A 104 18.79 -24.51 -14.89
C HIS A 104 19.57 -25.10 -16.08
N PRO A 105 19.00 -26.04 -16.87
CA PRO A 105 19.64 -26.50 -18.09
C PRO A 105 19.75 -25.35 -19.09
N SER A 106 20.95 -25.06 -19.58
CA SER A 106 21.18 -24.07 -20.63
C SER A 106 21.02 -24.73 -22.00
N HIS A 107 19.81 -24.69 -22.55
CA HIS A 107 19.61 -24.91 -23.99
C HIS A 107 18.28 -24.31 -24.47
N ASN A 108 18.38 -23.26 -25.28
CA ASN A 108 17.43 -22.94 -26.32
C ASN A 108 18.25 -22.70 -27.60
N THR A 109 18.31 -23.72 -28.46
CA THR A 109 18.73 -23.60 -29.86
C THR A 109 17.52 -23.95 -30.71
#